data_AF-A2YKC5-F1
#
_entry.id   AF-A2YKC5-F1
#
_cell.length_a   1.000
_cell.length_b   1.000
_cell.length_c   1.000
_cell.angle_alpha   90.00
_cell.angle_beta   90.00
_cell.angle_gamma   90.00
#
_symmetry.space_group_name_H-M   'P 1'
#
loop_
_entity.id
_entity.type
_entity.pdbx_description
1 polymer ?
#
loop_
_entity_poly.entity_id
_entity_poly.type
_entity_poly.pdbx_seq_one_letter_code
_entity_poly.pdbx_strand_id
1 'polypeptide(L)'
;MGREVAESCVDGVVMEMVAAYCGGFYAAKPELAARRIEAIGFQVGHQLTERYTMERPRFSDHLEAIKFICKDFWSELFRKQIDNLKTNHRGTFVLQDNRFRWLTRVSVDPSVESMGATENDSTTLGDSAAQTTSMLLYFPCGIIRGALTNLGISCSVTADMSNIPACELHHFSCLLHTMQHHEAA
;
A
#
# COMPACT_ATOMS: atom_id res chain seq x y z
N MET A 1 9.91 -4.90 -28.00
CA MET A 1 10.04 -6.02 -27.06
C MET A 1 10.27 -5.41 -25.68
N GLY A 2 9.33 -5.60 -24.75
CA GLY A 2 9.47 -5.09 -23.39
C GLY A 2 10.61 -5.82 -22.66
N ARG A 3 11.28 -5.16 -21.71
CA ARG A 3 12.20 -5.85 -20.81
C ARG A 3 11.36 -6.57 -19.76
N GLU A 4 11.64 -7.84 -19.54
CA GLU A 4 11.00 -8.63 -18.48
C GLU A 4 11.96 -8.74 -17.29
N VAL A 5 11.40 -8.63 -16.08
CA VAL A 5 12.12 -8.77 -14.82
C VAL A 5 11.30 -9.70 -13.93
N ALA A 6 11.97 -10.54 -13.15
CA ALA A 6 11.29 -11.39 -12.19
C ALA A 6 10.56 -10.55 -11.14
N GLU A 7 9.31 -10.91 -10.82
CA GLU A 7 8.48 -10.23 -9.81
C GLU A 7 9.19 -10.14 -8.45
N SER A 8 9.96 -11.18 -8.10
CA SER A 8 10.75 -11.25 -6.88
C SER A 8 11.81 -10.14 -6.76
N CYS A 9 12.24 -9.54 -7.88
CA CYS A 9 13.15 -8.40 -7.82
C CYS A 9 12.46 -7.17 -7.21
N VAL A 10 11.19 -6.93 -7.53
CA VAL A 10 10.42 -5.83 -6.95
C VAL A 10 10.16 -6.11 -5.47
N ASP A 11 9.75 -7.33 -5.14
CA ASP A 11 9.55 -7.76 -3.74
C ASP A 11 10.83 -7.50 -2.91
N GLY A 12 11.99 -7.93 -3.42
CA GLY A 12 13.27 -7.75 -2.74
C GLY A 12 13.66 -6.29 -2.59
N VAL A 13 13.44 -5.45 -3.61
CA VAL A 13 13.72 -4.01 -3.54
C VAL A 13 12.84 -3.33 -2.49
N VAL A 14 11.55 -3.67 -2.43
CA VAL A 14 10.61 -3.07 -1.45
C VAL A 14 10.95 -3.53 -0.03
N MET A 15 11.25 -4.82 0.15
CA MET A 15 11.63 -5.38 1.45
C MET A 15 12.94 -4.77 1.96
N GLU A 16 13.96 -4.67 1.11
CA GLU A 16 15.25 -4.05 1.47
C GLU A 16 15.11 -2.55 1.73
N MET A 17 14.27 -1.84 0.96
CA MET A 17 13.95 -0.45 1.24
C MET A 17 13.34 -0.29 2.65
N VAL A 18 12.37 -1.12 3.02
CA VAL A 18 11.80 -1.06 4.38
C VAL A 18 12.86 -1.40 5.43
N ALA A 19 13.65 -2.46 5.24
CA ALA A 19 14.72 -2.84 6.15
C ALA A 19 15.76 -1.73 6.34
N ALA A 20 16.17 -1.05 5.27
CA ALA A 20 17.14 0.04 5.32
C ALA A 20 16.61 1.27 6.06
N TYR A 21 15.33 1.64 5.85
CA TYR A 21 14.73 2.78 6.53
C TYR A 21 14.43 2.48 8.00
N CYS A 22 13.92 1.28 8.31
CA CYS A 22 13.52 0.88 9.66
C CYS A 22 14.69 0.40 10.53
N GLY A 23 15.73 -0.21 9.95
CA GLY A 23 16.89 -0.71 10.70
C GLY A 23 18.12 0.21 10.61
N GLY A 24 18.26 0.96 9.53
CA GLY A 24 19.43 1.82 9.27
C GLY A 24 19.16 3.29 9.55
N PHE A 25 18.48 3.97 8.63
CA PHE A 25 18.41 5.45 8.62
C PHE A 25 17.56 6.03 9.74
N TYR A 26 16.48 5.34 10.13
CA TYR A 26 15.47 5.86 11.05
C TYR A 26 15.05 4.84 12.10
N ALA A 27 15.99 4.02 12.59
CA ALA A 27 15.71 2.97 13.57
C ALA A 27 14.95 3.46 14.82
N ALA A 28 15.29 4.65 15.32
CA ALA A 28 14.60 5.26 16.47
C ALA A 28 13.38 6.15 16.08
N LYS A 29 13.01 6.23 14.80
CA LYS A 29 11.99 7.16 14.27
C LYS A 29 11.07 6.48 13.24
N PRO A 30 10.25 5.50 13.66
CA PRO A 30 9.41 4.70 12.76
C PRO A 30 8.42 5.56 11.95
N GLU A 31 7.83 6.60 12.53
CA GLU A 31 6.92 7.49 11.79
C GLU A 31 7.62 8.23 10.64
N LEU A 32 8.89 8.61 10.83
CA LEU A 32 9.67 9.28 9.79
C LEU A 32 10.06 8.29 8.69
N ALA A 33 10.40 7.05 9.05
CA ALA A 33 10.63 5.96 8.10
C ALA A 33 9.38 5.75 7.21
N ALA A 34 8.22 5.59 7.85
CA ALA A 34 6.93 5.44 7.17
C ALA A 34 6.65 6.56 6.17
N ARG A 35 6.79 7.83 6.58
CA ARG A 35 6.59 8.99 5.70
C ARG A 35 7.56 9.01 4.52
N ARG A 36 8.79 8.56 4.70
CA ARG A 36 9.77 8.51 3.61
C ARG A 36 9.46 7.39 2.62
N ILE A 37 9.10 6.21 3.11
CA ILE A 37 8.68 5.07 2.28
C ILE A 37 7.42 5.45 1.46
N GLU A 38 6.45 6.08 2.10
CA GLU A 38 5.25 6.61 1.43
C GLU A 38 5.61 7.64 0.36
N ALA A 39 6.51 8.59 0.65
CA ALA A 39 6.92 9.61 -0.31
C ALA A 39 7.62 9.01 -1.55
N ILE A 40 8.39 7.93 -1.38
CA ILE A 40 8.96 7.18 -2.52
C ILE A 40 7.84 6.56 -3.35
N GLY A 41 6.89 5.88 -2.70
CA GLY A 41 5.71 5.32 -3.35
C GLY A 41 4.92 6.38 -4.12
N PHE A 42 4.73 7.56 -3.53
CA PHE A 42 4.05 8.70 -4.16
C PHE A 42 4.71 9.11 -5.48
N GLN A 43 6.03 9.27 -5.51
CA GLN A 43 6.74 9.65 -6.73
C GLN A 43 6.63 8.56 -7.81
N VAL A 44 6.67 7.29 -7.41
CA VAL A 44 6.49 6.15 -8.33
C VAL A 44 5.08 6.15 -8.91
N GLY A 45 4.06 6.24 -8.06
CA GLY A 45 2.65 6.25 -8.48
C GLY A 45 2.32 7.41 -9.40
N HIS A 46 2.81 8.61 -9.10
CA HIS A 46 2.62 9.79 -9.93
C HIS A 46 3.16 9.60 -11.35
N GLN A 47 4.40 9.16 -11.49
CA GLN A 47 5.05 8.93 -12.80
C GLN A 47 4.42 7.76 -13.57
N LEU A 48 4.04 6.69 -12.88
CA LEU A 48 3.38 5.55 -13.52
C LEU A 48 2.01 5.95 -14.09
N THR A 49 1.25 6.78 -13.38
CA THR A 49 -0.04 7.25 -13.87
C THR A 49 0.09 8.09 -15.12
N GLU A 50 1.08 8.99 -15.22
CA GLU A 50 1.34 9.75 -16.45
C GLU A 50 1.57 8.80 -17.64
N ARG A 51 2.39 7.77 -17.43
CA ARG A 51 2.66 6.76 -18.46
C ARG A 51 1.41 5.97 -18.85
N TYR A 52 0.62 5.51 -17.88
CA TYR A 52 -0.54 4.65 -18.15
C TYR A 52 -1.78 5.43 -18.62
N THR A 53 -1.77 6.75 -18.52
CA THR A 53 -2.89 7.60 -18.99
C THR A 53 -2.57 8.36 -20.27
N MET A 54 -1.34 8.26 -20.79
CA MET A 54 -0.86 8.98 -21.97
C MET A 54 -1.81 8.91 -23.19
N GLU A 55 -2.39 7.75 -23.47
CA GLU A 55 -3.29 7.53 -24.62
C GLU A 55 -4.76 7.44 -24.21
N ARG A 56 -5.08 7.74 -22.95
CA ARG A 56 -6.45 7.66 -22.42
C ARG A 56 -7.16 9.01 -22.52
N PRO A 57 -8.47 9.02 -22.82
CA PRO A 57 -9.30 10.21 -22.62
C PRO A 57 -9.23 10.68 -21.17
N ARG A 58 -9.44 11.98 -20.95
CA ARG A 58 -9.52 12.54 -19.59
C ARG A 58 -10.68 11.91 -18.82
N PHE A 59 -10.45 11.63 -17.54
CA PHE A 59 -11.49 11.16 -16.64
C PHE A 59 -12.56 12.23 -16.46
N SER A 60 -13.83 11.83 -16.52
CA SER A 60 -14.96 12.75 -16.38
C SER A 60 -15.33 13.03 -14.92
N ASP A 61 -15.05 12.08 -14.02
CA ASP A 61 -15.29 12.20 -12.60
C ASP A 61 -14.31 11.40 -11.72
N HIS A 62 -14.39 11.59 -10.40
CA HIS A 62 -13.54 10.88 -9.45
C HIS A 62 -13.78 9.36 -9.44
N LEU A 63 -15.01 8.91 -9.72
CA LEU A 63 -15.36 7.49 -9.69
C LEU A 63 -14.71 6.75 -10.87
N GLU A 64 -14.63 7.36 -12.05
CA GLU A 64 -13.91 6.81 -13.20
C GLU A 64 -12.42 6.69 -12.93
N ALA A 65 -11.80 7.71 -12.34
CA ALA A 65 -10.40 7.65 -11.93
C ALA A 65 -10.15 6.52 -10.91
N ILE A 66 -11.03 6.36 -9.92
CA ILE A 66 -10.92 5.27 -8.93
C ILE A 66 -11.13 3.89 -9.59
N LYS A 67 -12.06 3.77 -10.54
CA LYS A 67 -12.23 2.53 -11.32
C LYS A 67 -10.98 2.21 -12.13
N PHE A 68 -10.33 3.20 -12.73
CA PHE A 68 -9.04 3.04 -13.41
C PHE A 68 -7.95 2.55 -12.45
N ILE A 69 -7.88 3.12 -11.23
CA ILE A 69 -6.96 2.63 -10.20
C ILE A 69 -7.23 1.15 -9.89
N CYS A 70 -8.48 0.79 -9.63
CA CYS A 70 -8.86 -0.57 -9.24
C CYS A 70 -8.67 -1.62 -10.35
N LYS A 71 -8.80 -1.20 -11.62
CA LYS A 71 -8.80 -2.12 -12.76
C LYS A 71 -7.49 -2.07 -13.51
N ASP A 72 -7.27 -1.00 -14.26
CA ASP A 72 -6.15 -0.90 -15.21
C ASP A 72 -4.82 -0.72 -14.48
N PHE A 73 -4.73 0.26 -13.58
CA PHE A 73 -3.49 0.58 -12.89
C PHE A 73 -3.02 -0.58 -11.99
N TRP A 74 -3.94 -1.17 -11.20
CA TRP A 74 -3.63 -2.34 -10.37
C TRP A 74 -3.24 -3.56 -11.22
N SER A 75 -3.89 -3.77 -12.37
CA SER A 75 -3.55 -4.88 -13.27
C SER A 75 -2.17 -4.72 -13.90
N GLU A 76 -1.71 -3.51 -14.18
CA GLU A 76 -0.34 -3.29 -14.66
C GLU A 76 0.71 -3.61 -13.60
N LEU A 77 0.43 -3.29 -12.33
CA LEU A 77 1.35 -3.53 -11.22
C LEU A 77 1.37 -4.99 -10.75
N PHE A 78 0.20 -5.59 -10.58
CA PHE A 78 0.04 -6.88 -9.88
C PHE A 78 -0.54 -8.00 -10.74
N ARG A 79 -0.80 -7.71 -12.03
CA ARG A 79 -1.45 -8.65 -12.96
C ARG A 79 -2.80 -9.16 -12.43
N LYS A 80 -3.47 -8.36 -11.58
CA LYS A 80 -4.82 -8.58 -11.05
C LYS A 80 -5.52 -7.25 -10.79
N GLN A 81 -6.85 -7.29 -10.69
CA GLN A 81 -7.66 -6.15 -10.25
C GLN A 81 -7.83 -6.16 -8.74
N ILE A 82 -8.23 -5.02 -8.16
CA ILE A 82 -8.72 -4.93 -6.79
C ILE A 82 -9.97 -5.82 -6.66
N ASP A 83 -10.03 -6.64 -5.61
CA ASP A 83 -11.09 -7.62 -5.42
C ASP A 83 -12.41 -6.98 -4.96
N ASN A 84 -12.35 -5.93 -4.13
CA ASN A 84 -13.52 -5.23 -3.64
C ASN A 84 -13.32 -3.71 -3.61
N LEU A 85 -14.32 -2.96 -4.10
CA LEU A 85 -14.40 -1.51 -3.98
C LEU A 85 -15.69 -1.14 -3.26
N LYS A 86 -15.57 -0.58 -2.06
CA LYS A 86 -16.69 -0.02 -1.30
C LYS A 86 -16.61 1.50 -1.28
N THR A 87 -17.74 2.19 -1.21
CA THR A 87 -17.79 3.64 -1.04
C THR A 87 -18.95 4.03 -0.16
N ASN A 88 -18.80 5.15 0.57
CA ASN A 88 -19.90 5.78 1.29
C ASN A 88 -20.60 6.87 0.48
N HIS A 89 -20.26 7.03 -0.81
CA HIS A 89 -20.76 8.10 -1.70
C HIS A 89 -20.50 9.53 -1.19
N ARG A 90 -19.65 9.68 -0.16
CA ARG A 90 -19.29 10.96 0.47
C ARG A 90 -17.78 11.19 0.44
N GLY A 91 -17.11 10.68 -0.59
CA GLY A 91 -15.68 10.85 -0.78
C GLY A 91 -14.80 9.85 -0.02
N THR A 92 -15.38 8.81 0.57
CA THR A 92 -14.60 7.70 1.17
C THR A 92 -14.73 6.44 0.32
N PHE A 93 -13.59 5.79 0.07
CA PHE A 93 -13.51 4.54 -0.68
C PHE A 93 -12.65 3.53 0.07
N VAL A 94 -13.02 2.26 -0.01
CA VAL A 94 -12.24 1.14 0.54
C VAL A 94 -11.90 0.19 -0.60
N LEU A 95 -10.61 0.03 -0.87
CA LEU A 95 -10.07 -0.88 -1.86
C LEU A 95 -9.53 -2.10 -1.13
N GLN A 96 -9.97 -3.30 -1.50
CA GLN A 96 -9.53 -4.55 -0.87
C GLN A 96 -8.88 -5.47 -1.90
N ASP A 97 -7.66 -5.89 -1.62
CA ASP A 97 -6.94 -6.95 -2.33
C ASP A 97 -6.74 -8.13 -1.37
N ASN A 98 -7.38 -9.26 -1.63
CA ASN A 98 -7.38 -10.45 -0.77
C ASN A 98 -6.11 -11.31 -0.93
N ARG A 99 -5.29 -11.04 -1.95
CA ARG A 99 -4.07 -11.81 -2.26
C ARG A 99 -2.97 -10.86 -2.66
N PHE A 100 -2.66 -9.92 -1.78
CA PHE A 100 -1.72 -8.86 -2.05
C PHE A 100 -0.30 -9.44 -2.15
N ARG A 101 0.20 -9.51 -3.39
CA ARG A 101 1.38 -10.32 -3.75
C ARG A 101 2.64 -9.92 -2.99
N TRP A 102 2.86 -8.63 -2.74
CA TRP A 102 4.05 -8.15 -2.02
C TRP A 102 4.11 -8.61 -0.55
N LEU A 103 2.98 -9.03 0.04
CA LEU A 103 2.94 -9.59 1.39
C LEU A 103 2.93 -11.12 1.41
N THR A 104 2.75 -11.79 0.27
CA THR A 104 2.69 -13.28 0.20
C THR A 104 3.95 -13.97 0.69
N ARG A 105 5.09 -13.27 0.66
CA ARG A 105 6.40 -13.79 1.04
C ARG A 105 6.84 -13.39 2.45
N VAL A 106 6.01 -12.63 3.17
CA VAL A 106 6.28 -12.27 4.57
C VAL A 106 5.70 -13.39 5.43
N SER A 107 6.56 -14.29 5.89
CA SER A 107 6.18 -15.29 6.89
C SER A 107 6.08 -14.60 8.26
N VAL A 108 4.87 -14.27 8.67
CA VAL A 108 4.57 -13.92 10.07
C VAL A 108 4.35 -15.24 10.80
N ASP A 109 5.17 -15.54 11.82
CA ASP A 109 4.94 -16.69 12.68
C ASP A 109 3.66 -16.44 13.51
N PRO A 110 2.57 -17.24 13.35
CA PRO A 110 1.31 -17.02 14.07
C PRO A 110 1.40 -17.29 15.58
N SER A 111 2.53 -17.81 16.08
CA SER A 111 2.66 -18.24 17.48
C SER A 111 2.68 -17.10 18.52
N VAL A 112 2.62 -15.83 18.10
CA VAL A 112 2.77 -14.68 19.00
C VAL A 112 1.43 -14.15 19.53
N GLU A 113 0.29 -14.54 18.95
CA GLU A 113 -1.04 -14.04 19.40
C GLU A 113 -1.72 -14.94 20.46
N SER A 114 -1.12 -16.08 20.82
CA SER A 114 -1.70 -17.00 21.80
C SER A 114 -0.67 -17.60 22.75
N MET A 115 -0.08 -16.79 23.62
CA MET A 115 0.33 -17.26 24.95
C MET A 115 0.34 -16.09 25.92
N GLY A 116 -0.44 -16.24 27.00
CA GLY A 116 -0.57 -15.25 28.06
C GLY A 116 0.78 -14.97 28.73
N ALA A 117 0.81 -13.82 29.41
CA ALA A 117 1.93 -13.31 30.18
C ALA A 117 2.70 -14.42 30.92
N THR A 118 3.93 -14.68 30.49
CA THR A 118 4.97 -15.16 31.39
C THR A 118 6.27 -14.52 30.95
N GLU A 119 6.78 -13.65 31.81
CA GLU A 119 8.08 -13.00 31.70
C GLU A 119 9.15 -14.08 31.50
N ASN A 120 10.06 -13.87 30.53
CA ASN A 120 11.50 -14.19 30.54
C ASN A 120 12.08 -14.19 29.11
N ASP A 121 12.81 -13.11 28.78
CA ASP A 121 14.00 -13.08 27.93
C ASP A 121 13.94 -13.68 26.49
N SER A 122 13.07 -13.13 25.60
CA SER A 122 13.21 -13.28 24.12
C SER A 122 12.30 -12.37 23.25
N THR A 123 11.74 -11.27 23.76
CA THR A 123 10.61 -10.54 23.14
C THR A 123 10.94 -9.43 22.13
N THR A 124 12.13 -9.35 21.53
CA THR A 124 12.46 -8.27 20.56
C THR A 124 12.14 -8.58 19.09
N LEU A 125 11.81 -9.82 18.74
CA LEU A 125 11.61 -10.23 17.33
C LEU A 125 10.13 -10.18 16.88
N GLY A 126 9.18 -10.47 17.78
CA GLY A 126 7.74 -10.48 17.46
C GLY A 126 7.17 -9.10 17.13
N ASP A 127 7.50 -8.09 17.94
CA ASP A 127 7.12 -6.69 17.70
C ASP A 127 7.75 -6.13 16.42
N SER A 128 8.97 -6.57 16.10
CA SER A 128 9.70 -6.16 14.90
C SER A 128 9.08 -6.68 13.61
N ALA A 129 8.58 -7.92 13.61
CA ALA A 129 7.95 -8.51 12.42
C ALA A 129 6.63 -7.84 12.08
N ALA A 130 5.73 -7.65 13.06
CA ALA A 130 4.47 -6.95 12.86
C ALA A 130 4.69 -5.47 12.45
N GLN A 131 5.66 -4.80 13.06
CA GLN A 131 6.03 -3.44 12.70
C GLN A 131 6.60 -3.35 11.28
N THR A 132 7.51 -4.23 10.89
CA THR A 132 8.07 -4.29 9.52
C THR A 132 6.98 -4.56 8.49
N THR A 133 6.05 -5.44 8.83
CA THR A 133 4.89 -5.80 8.02
C THR A 133 3.97 -4.58 7.80
N SER A 134 3.71 -3.78 8.85
CA SER A 134 3.00 -2.51 8.72
C SER A 134 3.76 -1.48 7.85
N MET A 135 5.09 -1.50 7.90
CA MET A 135 5.94 -0.59 7.14
C MET A 135 5.90 -0.86 5.63
N LEU A 136 5.73 -2.13 5.23
CA LEU A 136 5.56 -2.53 3.83
C LEU A 136 4.29 -1.94 3.19
N LEU A 137 3.29 -1.54 3.98
CA LEU A 137 2.05 -0.93 3.47
C LEU A 137 2.21 0.53 3.05
N TYR A 138 3.19 1.25 3.58
CA TYR A 138 3.34 2.67 3.26
C TYR A 138 3.73 2.90 1.79
N PHE A 139 4.49 1.98 1.19
CA PHE A 139 4.88 2.07 -0.21
C PHE A 139 3.68 1.97 -1.17
N PRO A 140 2.82 0.92 -1.12
CA PRO A 140 1.61 0.86 -1.96
C PRO A 140 0.61 1.98 -1.64
N CYS A 141 0.49 2.43 -0.39
CA CYS A 141 -0.30 3.62 -0.05
C CYS A 141 0.21 4.87 -0.80
N GLY A 142 1.52 5.07 -0.80
CA GLY A 142 2.16 6.14 -1.56
C GLY A 142 1.86 6.04 -3.05
N ILE A 143 2.00 4.85 -3.64
CA ILE A 143 1.71 4.61 -5.06
C ILE A 143 0.27 5.04 -5.40
N ILE A 144 -0.71 4.60 -4.61
CA ILE A 144 -2.12 4.96 -4.84
C ILE A 144 -2.33 6.48 -4.69
N ARG A 145 -1.75 7.09 -3.65
CA ARG A 145 -1.87 8.54 -3.41
C ARG A 145 -1.26 9.35 -4.54
N GLY A 146 -0.06 8.98 -4.99
CA GLY A 146 0.64 9.64 -6.09
C GLY A 146 -0.13 9.52 -7.40
N ALA A 147 -0.64 8.33 -7.68
CA ALA A 147 -1.47 8.07 -8.84
C ALA A 147 -2.73 8.94 -8.85
N LEU A 148 -3.50 8.94 -7.76
CA LEU A 148 -4.72 9.74 -7.63
C LEU A 148 -4.45 11.25 -7.67
N THR A 149 -3.35 11.71 -7.08
CA THR A 149 -2.94 13.13 -7.13
C THR A 149 -2.64 13.56 -8.56
N ASN A 150 -1.99 12.70 -9.37
CA ASN A 150 -1.76 12.96 -10.78
C ASN A 150 -3.07 13.05 -11.59
N LEU A 151 -4.10 12.30 -11.19
CA LEU A 151 -5.45 12.37 -11.75
C LEU A 151 -6.27 13.57 -11.25
N GLY A 152 -5.68 14.46 -10.44
CA GLY A 152 -6.35 15.63 -9.88
C GLY A 152 -7.17 15.35 -8.61
N ILE A 153 -7.02 14.17 -7.99
CA ILE A 153 -7.75 13.77 -6.80
C ILE A 153 -6.83 13.87 -5.58
N SER A 154 -6.96 14.97 -4.84
CA SER A 154 -6.31 15.10 -3.54
C SER A 154 -6.96 14.15 -2.53
N CYS A 155 -6.16 13.23 -1.97
CA CYS A 155 -6.64 12.24 -1.02
C CYS A 155 -5.61 11.91 0.06
N SER A 156 -6.10 11.48 1.21
CA SER A 156 -5.30 10.70 2.17
C SER A 156 -5.54 9.21 1.94
N VAL A 157 -4.49 8.43 2.15
CA VAL A 157 -4.47 6.99 1.93
C VAL A 157 -3.91 6.32 3.19
N THR A 158 -4.69 5.43 3.77
CA THR A 158 -4.27 4.61 4.92
C THR A 158 -4.57 3.16 4.62
N ALA A 159 -3.69 2.25 5.01
CA ALA A 159 -3.91 0.83 4.83
C ALA A 159 -3.70 0.04 6.11
N ASP A 160 -4.42 -1.07 6.19
CA ASP A 160 -4.37 -2.05 7.26
C ASP A 160 -4.34 -3.46 6.69
N MET A 161 -3.78 -4.39 7.46
CA MET A 161 -4.00 -5.81 7.28
C MET A 161 -5.14 -6.18 8.21
N SER A 162 -6.35 -6.25 7.67
CA SER A 162 -7.51 -6.64 8.49
C SER A 162 -7.34 -8.09 8.97
N ASN A 163 -7.63 -8.35 10.25
CA ASN A 163 -7.59 -9.69 10.88
C ASN A 163 -8.69 -10.61 10.28
N ILE A 164 -8.43 -11.16 9.10
CA ILE A 164 -9.18 -12.30 8.56
C ILE A 164 -8.56 -13.56 9.21
N PRO A 165 -9.35 -14.61 9.54
CA PRO A 165 -8.85 -15.83 10.17
C PRO A 165 -7.52 -16.30 9.56
N ALA A 166 -6.63 -16.79 10.44
CA ALA A 166 -5.18 -17.03 10.32
C ALA A 166 -4.60 -17.66 9.02
N CYS A 167 -5.43 -17.96 8.02
CA CYS A 167 -5.05 -18.49 6.72
C CYS A 167 -4.93 -17.44 5.61
N GLU A 168 -5.29 -16.17 5.82
CA GLU A 168 -5.25 -15.11 4.79
C GLU A 168 -4.48 -13.85 5.23
N LEU A 169 -3.22 -14.01 5.67
CA LEU A 169 -2.29 -12.93 6.05
C LEU A 169 -1.87 -11.99 4.88
N HIS A 170 -2.58 -12.02 3.75
CA HIS A 170 -2.23 -11.29 2.53
C HIS A 170 -3.34 -10.33 2.09
N HIS A 171 -4.19 -9.91 3.03
CA HIS A 171 -5.24 -8.92 2.79
C HIS A 171 -4.67 -7.50 2.88
N PHE A 172 -4.78 -6.74 1.79
CA PHE A 172 -4.52 -5.32 1.75
C PHE A 172 -5.84 -4.56 1.66
N SER A 173 -6.19 -3.85 2.73
CA SER A 173 -7.33 -2.95 2.77
C SER A 173 -6.80 -1.51 2.80
N CYS A 174 -7.28 -0.68 1.87
CA CYS A 174 -6.84 0.68 1.69
C CYS A 174 -8.04 1.63 1.73
N LEU A 175 -8.06 2.52 2.73
CA LEU A 175 -9.04 3.57 2.90
C LEU A 175 -8.55 4.86 2.22
N LEU A 176 -9.34 5.35 1.26
CA LEU A 176 -9.13 6.62 0.58
C LEU A 176 -10.12 7.64 1.10
N HIS A 177 -9.64 8.81 1.49
CA HIS A 177 -10.48 9.95 1.83
C HIS A 177 -10.17 11.11 0.89
N THR A 178 -11.09 11.42 -0.03
CA THR A 178 -10.93 12.54 -0.95
C THR A 178 -11.13 13.85 -0.21
N MET A 179 -10.16 14.75 -0.30
CA MET A 179 -10.27 16.09 0.25
C MET A 179 -11.21 16.87 -0.67
N GLN A 180 -12.42 17.20 -0.20
CA GLN A 180 -13.25 18.17 -0.91
C GLN A 180 -12.51 19.50 -0.86
N HIS A 181 -12.14 20.04 -2.03
CA HIS A 181 -11.74 21.43 -2.12
C HIS A 181 -12.92 22.26 -1.65
N HIS A 182 -12.85 22.76 -0.41
CA HIS A 182 -13.61 23.96 -0.07
C HIS A 182 -13.10 25.02 -1.03
N GLU A 183 -13.97 25.48 -1.92
CA GLU A 183 -13.69 26.57 -2.85
C GLU A 183 -13.05 27.71 -2.06
N ALA A 184 -11.79 28.01 -2.39
CA ALA A 184 -11.21 29.30 -2.05
C ALA A 184 -11.86 30.31 -3.00
N ALA A 185 -12.97 30.89 -2.52
CA ALA A 185 -13.53 32.13 -3.04
C ALA A 185 -13.01 33.31 -2.21
#